data_AF-A0A7X8Z6L6-F1
#
_entry.id   AF-A0A7X8Z6L6-F1
#
_cell.length_a   1.000
_cell.length_b   1.000
_cell.length_c   1.000
_cell.angle_alpha   90.00
_cell.angle_beta   90.00
_cell.angle_gamma   90.00
#
_symmetry.space_group_name_H-M   'P 1'
#
loop_
_entity.id
_entity.type
_entity.pdbx_description
1 polymer ?
#
loop_
_entity_poly.entity_id
_entity_poly.type
_entity_poly.pdbx_seq_one_letter_code
_entity_poly.pdbx_strand_id
1 'polypeptide(L)'
;MTLFTQKLIFGLVGGLGLFLFGLTLMGQGFQKIAGDKLRRFLGTTENPVLAAVTGLLLATVLQDGAAAVVLVVGLLGSGLLRLKQAVCMLLGINLGISVTVHLIAFRIEHYPLLAVGLGFLLYSFGRRRFTRYLGYSILGFGLVFTGLDTLLETMRPVAGSILLQGTISRFGRLPAWGYITGALATFVVQSSTATIGLLQVIASQSILENGLYLPLLPAALPFLFGTNLGVCATATL
;
A
#
# COMPACT_ATOMS: atom_id res chain seq x y z
N MET A 1 28.48 5.70 16.28
CA MET A 1 27.00 5.79 16.36
C MET A 1 26.55 5.16 17.66
N THR A 2 25.59 5.75 18.38
CA THR A 2 25.03 5.12 19.59
C THR A 2 24.24 3.87 19.19
N LEU A 3 24.25 2.83 20.05
CA LEU A 3 23.50 1.57 19.83
C LEU A 3 22.01 1.81 19.53
N PHE A 4 21.45 2.89 20.07
CA PHE A 4 20.08 3.34 19.81
C PHE A 4 19.87 3.77 18.34
N THR A 5 20.72 4.66 17.82
CA THR A 5 20.63 5.13 16.44
C THR A 5 20.81 3.98 15.43
N GLN A 6 21.67 3.01 15.73
CA GLN A 6 21.87 1.85 14.87
C GLN A 6 20.63 0.95 14.81
N LYS A 7 20.01 0.64 15.95
CA LYS A 7 18.75 -0.14 15.99
C LYS A 7 17.63 0.58 15.24
N LEU A 8 17.57 1.91 15.36
CA LEU A 8 16.56 2.74 14.70
C LEU A 8 16.72 2.72 13.17
N ILE A 9 17.94 2.91 12.66
CA ILE A 9 18.21 2.88 11.22
C ILE A 9 17.97 1.48 10.66
N PHE A 10 18.51 0.43 11.30
CA PHE A 10 18.38 -0.93 10.80
C PHE A 10 16.95 -1.45 10.87
N GLY A 11 16.23 -1.14 11.94
CA GLY A 11 14.82 -1.50 12.06
C GLY A 11 13.94 -0.78 11.05
N LEU A 12 14.22 0.50 10.76
CA LEU A 12 13.48 1.25 9.74
C LEU A 12 13.76 0.75 8.33
N VAL A 13 15.04 0.66 7.96
CA VAL A 13 15.44 0.23 6.60
C VAL A 13 15.07 -1.24 6.39
N GLY A 14 15.31 -2.10 7.38
CA GLY A 14 14.97 -3.52 7.32
C GLY A 14 13.46 -3.75 7.31
N GLY A 15 12.71 -3.11 8.21
CA GLY A 15 11.26 -3.22 8.27
C GLY A 15 10.58 -2.68 7.02
N LEU A 16 11.01 -1.52 6.51
CA LEU A 16 10.54 -0.96 5.24
C LEU A 16 10.90 -1.85 4.06
N GLY A 17 12.12 -2.41 4.03
CA GLY A 17 12.55 -3.35 3.00
C GLY A 17 11.68 -4.61 2.97
N LEU A 18 11.42 -5.23 4.13
CA LEU A 18 10.52 -6.38 4.26
C LEU A 18 9.10 -6.03 3.80
N PHE A 19 8.60 -4.87 4.22
CA PHE A 19 7.26 -4.41 3.88
C PHE A 19 7.09 -4.17 2.37
N LEU A 20 7.99 -3.42 1.74
CA LEU A 20 7.98 -3.15 0.29
C LEU A 20 8.19 -4.43 -0.54
N PHE A 21 9.10 -5.31 -0.10
CA PHE A 21 9.33 -6.58 -0.76
C PHE A 21 8.11 -7.50 -0.63
N GLY A 22 7.45 -7.51 0.53
CA GLY A 22 6.21 -8.23 0.78
C GLY A 22 5.10 -7.78 -0.17
N LEU A 23 4.90 -6.46 -0.34
CA LEU A 23 3.95 -5.91 -1.31
C LEU A 23 4.28 -6.39 -2.73
N THR A 24 5.55 -6.33 -3.12
CA THR A 24 6.00 -6.77 -4.45
C THR A 24 5.70 -8.26 -4.70
N LEU A 25 6.00 -9.14 -3.74
CA LEU A 25 5.70 -10.57 -3.85
C LEU A 25 4.19 -10.83 -3.89
N MET A 26 3.41 -10.10 -3.08
CA MET A 26 1.96 -10.20 -3.06
C MET A 26 1.36 -9.82 -4.41
N GLY A 27 1.81 -8.71 -4.99
CA GLY A 27 1.41 -8.25 -6.32
C GLY A 27 1.77 -9.25 -7.41
N GLN A 28 3.00 -9.79 -7.40
CA GLN A 28 3.40 -10.84 -8.35
C GLN A 28 2.56 -12.11 -8.24
N GLY A 29 2.20 -12.52 -7.01
CA GLY A 29 1.32 -13.66 -6.78
C GLY A 29 -0.06 -13.43 -7.40
N PHE A 30 -0.67 -12.27 -7.13
CA PHE A 30 -1.95 -11.91 -7.72
C PHE A 30 -1.89 -11.78 -9.24
N GLN A 31 -0.83 -11.17 -9.79
CA GLN A 31 -0.63 -11.02 -11.22
C GLN A 31 -0.53 -12.37 -11.92
N LYS A 32 0.17 -13.34 -11.35
CA LYS A 32 0.30 -14.69 -11.91
C LYS A 32 -0.98 -15.51 -11.78
N ILE A 33 -1.82 -15.24 -10.77
CA ILE A 33 -3.14 -15.88 -10.60
C ILE A 33 -4.18 -15.27 -11.55
N ALA A 34 -4.18 -13.95 -11.72
CA ALA A 34 -5.21 -13.20 -12.43
C ALA A 34 -4.88 -12.89 -13.91
N GLY A 35 -3.60 -12.96 -14.31
CA GLY A 35 -3.06 -12.37 -15.54
C GLY A 35 -3.84 -12.65 -16.82
N ASP A 36 -3.97 -13.92 -17.21
CA ASP A 36 -4.62 -14.28 -18.48
C ASP A 36 -6.13 -14.02 -18.48
N LYS A 37 -6.77 -14.09 -17.31
CA LYS A 37 -8.22 -13.86 -17.16
C LYS A 37 -8.56 -12.37 -17.24
N LEU A 38 -7.73 -11.53 -16.62
CA LEU A 38 -7.95 -10.09 -16.59
C LEU A 38 -7.78 -9.47 -17.98
N ARG A 39 -6.75 -9.87 -18.74
CA ARG A 39 -6.55 -9.41 -20.13
C ARG A 39 -7.72 -9.74 -21.06
N ARG A 40 -8.35 -10.91 -20.88
CA ARG A 40 -9.54 -11.31 -21.67
C ARG A 40 -10.79 -10.53 -21.29
N PHE A 41 -10.92 -10.11 -20.03
CA PHE A 41 -12.09 -9.38 -19.52
C PHE A 41 -12.12 -7.90 -19.94
N LEU A 42 -10.96 -7.33 -20.26
CA LEU A 42 -10.83 -5.91 -20.61
C LEU A 42 -11.40 -5.54 -21.99
N GLY A 43 -11.56 -6.50 -22.91
CA GLY A 43 -11.98 -6.23 -24.28
C GLY A 43 -13.48 -6.38 -24.55
N THR A 44 -14.29 -6.87 -23.61
CA THR A 44 -15.63 -7.40 -23.92
C THR A 44 -16.80 -6.63 -23.32
N THR A 45 -16.56 -5.57 -22.55
CA THR A 45 -17.63 -5.00 -21.72
C THR A 45 -17.93 -3.53 -21.95
N GLU A 46 -19.14 -3.25 -22.44
CA GLU A 46 -19.70 -1.88 -22.57
C GLU A 46 -20.30 -1.33 -21.25
N ASN A 47 -20.43 -2.16 -20.21
CA ASN A 47 -21.06 -1.78 -18.94
C ASN A 47 -20.09 -0.97 -18.04
N PRO A 48 -20.44 0.27 -17.65
CA PRO A 48 -19.61 1.12 -16.78
C PRO A 48 -19.37 0.53 -15.39
N VAL A 49 -20.33 -0.22 -14.82
CA VAL A 49 -20.17 -0.87 -13.51
C VAL A 49 -19.12 -1.96 -13.60
N LEU A 50 -19.16 -2.77 -14.66
CA LEU A 50 -18.16 -3.82 -14.84
C LEU A 50 -16.78 -3.23 -15.14
N ALA A 51 -16.70 -2.09 -15.83
CA ALA A 51 -15.45 -1.36 -16.01
C ALA A 51 -14.85 -0.89 -14.66
N ALA A 52 -15.68 -0.46 -13.70
CA ALA A 52 -15.20 -0.16 -12.35
C ALA A 52 -14.72 -1.41 -11.60
N VAL A 53 -15.44 -2.52 -11.70
CA VAL A 53 -15.00 -3.79 -11.08
C VAL A 53 -13.70 -4.31 -11.70
N THR A 54 -13.53 -4.22 -13.02
CA THR A 54 -12.28 -4.61 -13.68
C THR A 54 -11.14 -3.69 -13.29
N GLY A 55 -11.37 -2.39 -13.12
CA GLY A 55 -10.39 -1.45 -12.57
C GLY A 55 -9.97 -1.81 -11.14
N LEU A 56 -10.91 -2.18 -10.29
CA LEU A 56 -10.65 -2.63 -8.93
C LEU A 56 -9.81 -3.91 -8.92
N LEU A 57 -10.18 -4.90 -9.73
CA LEU A 57 -9.40 -6.13 -9.88
C LEU A 57 -8.01 -5.87 -10.47
N LEU A 58 -7.90 -4.95 -11.43
CA LEU A 58 -6.62 -4.56 -11.99
C LEU A 58 -5.71 -3.93 -10.95
N ALA A 59 -6.21 -2.99 -10.15
CA ALA A 59 -5.41 -2.33 -9.13
C ALA A 59 -5.02 -3.26 -7.97
N THR A 60 -5.92 -4.15 -7.53
CA THR A 60 -5.57 -5.15 -6.51
C THR A 60 -4.50 -6.13 -6.99
N VAL A 61 -4.52 -6.45 -8.29
CA VAL A 61 -3.54 -7.33 -8.93
C VAL A 61 -2.20 -6.64 -9.15
N LEU A 62 -2.21 -5.44 -9.73
CA LEU A 62 -0.99 -4.70 -10.05
C LEU A 62 -0.35 -4.07 -8.81
N GLN A 63 -1.14 -3.73 -7.78
CA GLN A 63 -0.76 -3.00 -6.56
C GLN A 63 -0.11 -1.63 -6.75
N ASP A 64 0.36 -1.34 -7.96
CA ASP A 64 0.85 -0.07 -8.41
C ASP A 64 -0.27 0.69 -9.12
N GLY A 65 -0.73 1.75 -8.46
CA GLY A 65 -1.76 2.64 -9.00
C GLY A 65 -1.30 3.38 -10.25
N ALA A 66 -0.03 3.80 -10.33
CA ALA A 66 0.49 4.55 -11.47
C ALA A 66 0.54 3.68 -12.73
N ALA A 67 1.09 2.45 -12.61
CA ALA A 67 1.11 1.49 -13.71
C ALA A 67 -0.30 1.13 -14.21
N ALA A 68 -1.27 0.97 -13.30
CA ALA A 68 -2.66 0.70 -13.65
C ALA A 68 -3.30 1.86 -14.45
N VAL A 69 -3.04 3.11 -14.05
CA VAL A 69 -3.53 4.31 -14.76
C VAL A 69 -2.91 4.41 -16.16
N VAL A 70 -1.60 4.23 -16.28
CA VAL A 70 -0.89 4.26 -17.58
C VAL A 70 -1.46 3.22 -18.54
N LEU A 71 -1.77 2.01 -18.06
CA LEU A 71 -2.42 0.98 -18.87
C LEU A 71 -3.80 1.42 -19.37
N VAL A 72 -4.65 1.98 -18.50
CA VAL A 72 -6.00 2.44 -18.88
C VAL A 72 -5.92 3.58 -19.90
N VAL A 73 -5.01 4.54 -19.71
CA VAL A 73 -4.78 5.65 -20.65
C VAL A 73 -4.25 5.13 -21.99
N GLY A 74 -3.34 4.16 -21.99
CA GLY A 74 -2.85 3.52 -23.21
C GLY A 74 -3.95 2.78 -23.98
N LEU A 75 -4.83 2.07 -23.27
CA LEU A 75 -5.99 1.40 -23.87
C LEU A 75 -7.01 2.40 -24.43
N LEU A 76 -7.22 3.54 -23.76
CA LEU A 76 -8.04 4.64 -24.27
C LEU A 76 -7.42 5.24 -25.56
N GLY A 77 -6.12 5.48 -25.59
CA GLY A 77 -5.41 6.02 -26.76
C GLY A 77 -5.43 5.08 -27.97
N SER A 78 -5.42 3.77 -27.74
CA SER A 78 -5.55 2.75 -28.80
C SER A 78 -6.98 2.54 -29.32
N GLY A 79 -7.98 3.20 -28.73
CA GLY A 79 -9.39 3.03 -29.06
C GLY A 79 -10.04 1.76 -28.50
N LEU A 80 -9.31 0.96 -27.71
CA LEU A 80 -9.83 -0.26 -27.07
C LEU A 80 -10.80 0.04 -25.92
N LEU A 81 -10.69 1.22 -25.31
CA LEU A 81 -11.63 1.73 -24.30
C LEU A 81 -12.24 3.04 -24.76
N ARG A 82 -13.53 3.24 -24.48
CA ARG A 82 -14.19 4.55 -24.59
C ARG A 82 -13.91 5.37 -23.32
N LEU A 83 -13.98 6.70 -23.44
CA LEU A 83 -13.75 7.63 -22.31
C LEU A 83 -14.57 7.25 -21.05
N LYS A 84 -15.84 6.90 -21.24
CA LYS A 84 -16.73 6.49 -20.14
C LYS A 84 -16.22 5.23 -19.41
N GLN A 85 -15.73 4.23 -20.14
CA GLN A 85 -15.16 3.01 -19.55
C GLN A 85 -13.85 3.32 -18.83
N ALA A 86 -12.97 4.13 -19.43
CA ALA A 86 -11.71 4.53 -18.82
C ALA A 86 -11.94 5.26 -17.49
N VAL A 87 -12.87 6.21 -17.42
CA VAL A 87 -13.22 6.91 -16.17
C VAL A 87 -13.75 5.94 -15.11
N CYS A 88 -14.68 5.06 -15.46
CA CYS A 88 -15.19 4.05 -14.53
C CYS A 88 -14.08 3.12 -14.03
N MET A 89 -13.17 2.74 -14.91
CA MET A 89 -12.03 1.89 -14.57
C MET A 89 -11.04 2.57 -13.63
N LEU A 90 -10.76 3.86 -13.85
CA LEU A 90 -9.94 4.68 -12.94
C LEU A 90 -10.57 4.81 -11.55
N LEU A 91 -11.90 4.99 -11.47
CA LEU A 91 -12.62 4.95 -10.18
C LEU A 91 -12.45 3.60 -9.49
N GLY A 92 -12.56 2.51 -10.24
CA GLY A 92 -12.29 1.16 -9.77
C GLY A 92 -10.87 0.98 -9.22
N ILE A 93 -9.87 1.50 -9.94
CA ILE A 93 -8.46 1.42 -9.54
C ILE A 93 -8.24 2.02 -8.15
N ASN A 94 -8.80 3.20 -7.89
CA ASN A 94 -8.71 3.87 -6.59
C ASN A 94 -9.39 3.07 -5.47
N LEU A 95 -10.52 2.41 -5.77
CA LEU A 95 -11.15 1.49 -4.82
C LEU A 95 -10.27 0.26 -4.53
N GLY A 96 -9.61 -0.31 -5.54
CA GLY A 96 -8.71 -1.45 -5.36
C GLY A 96 -7.49 -1.15 -4.49
N ILE A 97 -6.90 0.04 -4.62
CA ILE A 97 -5.84 0.52 -3.71
C ILE A 97 -6.38 0.59 -2.28
N SER A 98 -7.60 1.09 -2.10
CA SER A 98 -8.25 1.19 -0.79
C SER A 98 -8.49 -0.17 -0.14
N VAL A 99 -8.79 -1.21 -0.93
CA VAL A 99 -8.90 -2.59 -0.44
C VAL A 99 -7.56 -3.08 0.10
N THR A 100 -6.45 -2.80 -0.60
CA THR A 100 -5.11 -3.20 -0.15
C THR A 100 -4.73 -2.50 1.15
N VAL A 101 -5.01 -1.20 1.26
CA VAL A 101 -4.81 -0.40 2.48
C VAL A 101 -5.66 -0.93 3.65
N HIS A 102 -6.92 -1.30 3.39
CA HIS A 102 -7.80 -1.88 4.41
C HIS A 102 -7.32 -3.25 4.86
N LEU A 103 -6.79 -4.04 3.94
CA LEU A 103 -6.22 -5.34 4.25
C LEU A 103 -5.00 -5.19 5.18
N ILE A 104 -4.14 -4.19 4.96
CA ILE A 104 -3.03 -3.87 5.88
C ILE A 104 -3.54 -3.37 7.24
N ALA A 105 -4.64 -2.60 7.24
CA ALA A 105 -5.25 -2.10 8.48
C ALA A 105 -5.88 -3.21 9.33
N PHE A 106 -6.33 -4.32 8.71
CA PHE A 106 -6.79 -5.52 9.39
C PHE A 106 -5.60 -6.23 10.03
N ARG A 107 -5.20 -5.77 11.22
CA ARG A 107 -4.03 -6.29 11.94
C ARG A 107 -4.18 -7.78 12.21
N ILE A 108 -3.30 -8.58 11.61
CA ILE A 108 -3.12 -9.97 11.97
C ILE A 108 -1.98 -10.04 12.98
N GLU A 109 -2.29 -9.81 14.25
CA GLU A 109 -1.27 -9.59 15.30
C GLU A 109 -0.42 -10.83 15.63
N HIS A 110 -0.86 -12.05 15.29
CA HIS A 110 -0.20 -13.29 15.74
C HIS A 110 0.15 -14.29 14.64
N TYR A 111 -0.26 -14.06 13.40
CA TYR A 111 -0.01 -14.98 12.28
C TYR A 111 0.91 -14.47 11.14
N PRO A 112 1.67 -13.34 11.22
CA PRO A 112 2.57 -12.94 10.13
C PRO A 112 3.64 -13.99 9.82
N LEU A 113 4.32 -14.49 10.86
CA LEU A 113 5.37 -15.51 10.73
C LEU A 113 4.83 -16.85 10.22
N LEU A 114 3.60 -17.21 10.61
CA LEU A 114 2.93 -18.41 10.10
C LEU A 114 2.59 -18.25 8.62
N ALA A 115 2.14 -17.07 8.19
CA ALA A 115 1.93 -16.75 6.78
C ALA A 115 3.26 -16.78 5.99
N VAL A 116 4.36 -16.26 6.56
CA VAL A 116 5.70 -16.37 5.94
C VAL A 116 6.09 -17.85 5.78
N GLY A 117 5.97 -18.66 6.84
CA GLY A 117 6.33 -20.07 6.81
C GLY A 117 5.50 -20.88 5.81
N LEU A 118 4.17 -20.77 5.87
CA LEU A 118 3.27 -21.45 4.94
C LEU A 118 3.45 -20.94 3.50
N GLY A 119 3.58 -19.63 3.32
CA GLY A 119 3.82 -19.01 2.02
C GLY A 119 5.11 -19.49 1.39
N PHE A 120 6.19 -19.56 2.16
CA PHE A 120 7.47 -20.11 1.72
C PHE A 120 7.38 -21.59 1.37
N LEU A 121 6.69 -22.40 2.18
CA LEU A 121 6.49 -23.82 1.89
C LEU A 121 5.70 -24.03 0.60
N LEU A 122 4.61 -23.29 0.39
CA LEU A 122 3.81 -23.34 -0.83
C LEU A 122 4.59 -22.84 -2.05
N TYR A 123 5.43 -21.81 -1.86
CA TYR A 123 6.29 -21.27 -2.91
C TYR A 123 7.40 -22.26 -3.33
N SER A 124 8.03 -22.93 -2.36
CA SER A 124 9.19 -23.79 -2.58
C SER A 124 8.80 -25.21 -2.99
N PHE A 125 7.78 -25.80 -2.35
CA PHE A 125 7.35 -27.18 -2.57
C PHE A 125 6.08 -27.31 -3.43
N GLY A 126 5.49 -26.20 -3.87
CA GLY A 126 4.31 -26.19 -4.72
C GLY A 126 4.59 -26.80 -6.10
N ARG A 127 4.08 -28.02 -6.33
CA ARG A 127 4.21 -28.72 -7.62
C ARG A 127 3.37 -28.10 -8.75
N ARG A 128 2.23 -27.48 -8.40
CA ARG A 128 1.31 -26.85 -9.38
C ARG A 128 1.58 -25.34 -9.47
N ARG A 129 1.48 -24.78 -10.69
CA ARG A 129 1.65 -23.33 -10.93
C ARG A 129 0.76 -22.47 -10.02
N PHE A 130 -0.52 -22.83 -9.91
CA PHE A 130 -1.47 -22.13 -9.03
C PHE A 130 -1.03 -22.14 -7.56
N THR A 131 -0.62 -23.28 -7.03
CA THR A 131 -0.14 -23.41 -5.64
C THR A 131 1.10 -22.55 -5.39
N ARG A 132 2.04 -22.52 -6.35
CA ARG A 132 3.24 -21.69 -6.25
C ARG A 132 2.91 -20.20 -6.27
N TYR A 133 1.94 -19.77 -7.08
CA TYR A 133 1.49 -18.38 -7.12
C TYR A 133 0.72 -17.98 -5.87
N LEU A 134 -0.08 -18.90 -5.32
CA LEU A 134 -0.71 -18.72 -4.01
C LEU A 134 0.36 -18.55 -2.91
N GLY A 135 1.45 -19.33 -3.00
CA GLY A 135 2.62 -19.19 -2.14
C GLY A 135 3.26 -17.80 -2.21
N TYR A 136 3.43 -17.22 -3.42
CA TYR A 136 3.88 -15.83 -3.58
C TYR A 136 2.97 -14.83 -2.85
N SER A 137 1.64 -14.96 -3.00
CA SER A 137 0.68 -14.07 -2.35
C SER A 137 0.73 -14.18 -0.82
N ILE A 138 0.74 -15.40 -0.28
CA ILE A 138 0.74 -15.64 1.17
C ILE A 138 2.08 -15.25 1.80
N LEU A 139 3.20 -15.55 1.13
CA LEU A 139 4.53 -15.14 1.57
C LEU A 139 4.66 -13.61 1.58
N GLY A 140 4.23 -12.97 0.49
CA GLY A 140 4.22 -11.51 0.39
C GLY A 140 3.40 -10.88 1.49
N PHE A 141 2.18 -11.38 1.72
CA PHE A 141 1.34 -10.97 2.83
C PHE A 141 2.05 -11.11 4.18
N GLY A 142 2.63 -12.26 4.50
CA GLY A 142 3.36 -12.46 5.76
C GLY A 142 4.53 -11.49 5.95
N LEU A 143 5.27 -11.19 4.88
CA LEU A 143 6.38 -10.22 4.90
C LEU A 143 5.91 -8.78 5.09
N VAL A 144 4.76 -8.40 4.51
CA VAL A 144 4.13 -7.09 4.74
C VAL A 144 3.90 -6.88 6.23
N PHE A 145 3.21 -7.82 6.89
CA PHE A 145 2.91 -7.68 8.31
C PHE A 145 4.17 -7.78 9.19
N THR A 146 5.10 -8.67 8.87
CA THR A 146 6.38 -8.77 9.61
C THR A 146 7.19 -7.47 9.50
N GLY A 147 7.23 -6.86 8.32
CA GLY A 147 7.85 -5.56 8.11
C GLY A 147 7.14 -4.45 8.88
N LEU A 148 5.81 -4.47 8.91
CA LEU A 148 4.98 -3.55 9.68
C LEU A 148 5.27 -3.64 11.19
N ASP A 149 5.32 -4.85 11.74
CA ASP A 149 5.63 -5.11 13.14
C ASP A 149 7.05 -4.63 13.50
N THR A 150 8.02 -4.89 12.63
CA THR A 150 9.39 -4.39 12.80
C THR A 150 9.44 -2.86 12.82
N LEU A 151 8.72 -2.21 11.90
CA LEU A 151 8.59 -0.75 11.85
C LEU A 151 7.92 -0.21 13.11
N LEU A 152 6.89 -0.88 13.61
CA LEU A 152 6.21 -0.53 14.85
C LEU A 152 7.19 -0.61 16.03
N GLU A 153 7.82 -1.75 16.25
CA GLU A 153 8.76 -1.92 17.36
C GLU A 153 9.90 -0.90 17.33
N THR A 154 10.41 -0.59 16.13
CA THR A 154 11.49 0.39 15.95
C THR A 154 11.04 1.83 16.22
N MET A 155 9.79 2.16 15.89
CA MET A 155 9.24 3.51 16.07
C MET A 155 8.74 3.78 17.49
N ARG A 156 8.41 2.74 18.27
CA ARG A 156 7.94 2.87 19.67
C ARG A 156 8.75 3.85 20.53
N PRO A 157 10.09 3.77 20.60
CA PRO A 157 10.88 4.70 21.41
C PRO A 157 10.94 6.13 20.83
N VAL A 158 10.67 6.31 19.54
CA VAL A 158 10.65 7.62 18.86
C VAL A 158 9.31 8.31 19.11
N ALA A 159 8.21 7.53 19.17
CA ALA A 159 6.86 8.02 19.42
C ALA A 159 6.68 8.71 20.78
N GLY A 160 7.47 8.34 21.79
CA GLY A 160 7.47 8.99 23.11
C GLY A 160 8.14 10.37 23.14
N SER A 161 8.76 10.83 22.04
CA SER A 161 9.37 12.16 22.00
C SER A 161 8.33 13.25 21.68
N ILE A 162 8.39 14.35 22.42
CA ILE A 162 7.54 15.56 22.30
C ILE A 162 7.46 16.11 20.85
N LEU A 163 8.42 15.73 19.99
CA LEU A 163 8.54 16.11 18.58
C LEU A 163 7.44 15.52 17.69
N LEU A 164 6.97 14.28 17.94
CA LEU A 164 5.92 13.65 17.14
C LEU A 164 4.54 14.25 17.46
N GLN A 165 4.25 14.51 18.73
CA GLN A 165 3.02 15.21 19.14
C GLN A 165 2.98 16.65 18.62
N GLY A 166 4.12 17.37 18.64
CA GLY A 166 4.25 18.72 18.10
C GLY A 166 4.16 18.82 16.57
N THR A 167 4.57 17.78 15.84
CA THR A 167 4.52 17.75 14.36
C THR A 167 3.15 17.31 13.85
N ILE A 168 2.54 16.30 14.49
CA ILE A 168 1.19 15.82 14.13
C ILE A 168 0.13 16.87 14.45
N SER A 169 0.25 17.61 15.55
CA SER A 169 -0.66 18.73 15.88
C SER A 169 -0.53 19.91 14.90
N ARG A 170 0.63 20.09 14.26
CA ARG A 170 0.82 21.11 13.19
C ARG A 170 0.11 20.74 11.89
N PHE A 171 -0.03 19.45 11.56
CA PHE A 171 -0.80 19.02 10.39
C PHE A 171 -2.29 19.37 10.50
N GLY A 172 -2.86 19.32 11.71
CA GLY A 172 -4.24 19.74 11.97
C GLY A 172 -4.46 21.26 11.89
N ARG A 173 -3.45 22.07 12.18
CA ARG A 173 -3.54 23.55 12.10
C ARG A 173 -3.26 24.13 10.72
N LEU A 174 -2.39 23.49 9.93
CA LEU A 174 -2.07 23.89 8.55
C LEU A 174 -2.17 22.67 7.62
N PRO A 175 -3.35 22.43 7.01
CA PRO A 175 -3.58 21.28 6.14
C PRO A 175 -2.58 21.20 4.99
N ALA A 176 -2.12 22.35 4.47
CA ALA A 176 -1.14 22.44 3.39
C ALA A 176 0.17 21.66 3.67
N TRP A 177 0.63 21.64 4.93
CA TRP A 177 1.82 20.88 5.30
C TRP A 177 1.60 19.37 5.23
N GLY A 178 0.39 18.89 5.58
CA GLY A 178 0.05 17.49 5.40
C GLY A 178 0.04 17.09 3.93
N TYR A 179 -0.55 17.90 3.04
CA TYR A 179 -0.54 17.64 1.60
C TYR A 179 0.88 17.51 1.03
N ILE A 180 1.76 18.47 1.35
CA ILE A 180 3.13 18.49 0.84
C ILE A 180 3.93 17.29 1.37
N THR A 181 3.83 17.00 2.65
CA THR A 181 4.58 15.89 3.27
C THR A 181 4.09 14.53 2.77
N GLY A 182 2.79 14.32 2.59
CA GLY A 182 2.24 13.11 1.99
C GLY A 182 2.66 12.91 0.54
N ALA A 183 2.65 14.00 -0.25
CA ALA A 183 3.09 13.97 -1.64
C ALA A 183 4.59 13.65 -1.76
N LEU A 184 5.43 14.32 -0.98
CA LEU A 184 6.88 14.08 -0.94
C LEU A 184 7.20 12.65 -0.48
N ALA A 185 6.55 12.18 0.58
CA ALA A 185 6.76 10.84 1.10
C ALA A 185 6.40 9.79 0.04
N THR A 186 5.28 9.97 -0.66
CA THR A 186 4.87 9.05 -1.73
C THR A 186 5.79 9.12 -2.94
N PHE A 187 6.30 10.31 -3.27
CA PHE A 187 7.29 10.48 -4.34
C PHE A 187 8.59 9.75 -4.03
N VAL A 188 9.09 9.85 -2.79
CA VAL A 188 10.32 9.17 -2.34
C VAL A 188 10.14 7.65 -2.27
N VAL A 189 9.04 7.20 -1.67
CA VAL A 189 8.73 5.78 -1.49
C VAL A 189 8.27 5.14 -2.81
N GLN A 190 7.86 5.96 -3.78
CA GLN A 190 7.29 5.56 -5.07
C GLN A 190 6.03 4.66 -4.95
N SER A 191 5.39 4.63 -3.78
CA SER A 191 4.22 3.79 -3.51
C SER A 191 3.30 4.47 -2.49
N SER A 192 2.06 4.77 -2.90
CA SER A 192 1.04 5.35 -2.02
C SER A 192 0.58 4.35 -0.96
N THR A 193 0.33 3.10 -1.34
CA THR A 193 -0.01 2.01 -0.40
C THR A 193 1.04 1.89 0.68
N ALA A 194 2.32 1.95 0.31
CA ALA A 194 3.39 1.86 1.28
C ALA A 194 3.46 3.08 2.21
N THR A 195 3.30 4.28 1.64
CA THR A 195 3.28 5.53 2.39
C THR A 195 2.11 5.60 3.37
N ILE A 196 0.94 5.11 2.97
CA ILE A 196 -0.24 4.99 3.84
C ILE A 196 0.01 3.95 4.94
N GLY A 197 0.65 2.81 4.63
CA GLY A 197 1.05 1.82 5.63
C GLY A 197 1.99 2.39 6.69
N LEU A 198 2.97 3.21 6.28
CA LEU A 198 3.85 3.94 7.22
C LEU A 198 3.07 4.93 8.09
N LEU A 199 2.13 5.66 7.50
CA LEU A 199 1.24 6.53 8.28
C LEU A 199 0.44 5.73 9.30
N GLN A 200 -0.07 4.54 8.94
CA GLN A 200 -0.78 3.65 9.86
C GLN A 200 0.12 3.18 11.01
N VAL A 201 1.40 2.87 10.75
CA VAL A 201 2.39 2.53 11.80
C VAL A 201 2.50 3.69 12.78
N ILE A 202 2.79 4.89 12.29
CA ILE A 202 2.99 6.09 13.11
C ILE A 202 1.71 6.42 13.89
N ALA A 203 0.56 6.37 13.22
CA ALA A 203 -0.75 6.63 13.79
C ALA A 203 -1.13 5.64 14.88
N SER A 204 -0.75 4.37 14.75
CA SER A 204 -1.07 3.36 15.77
C SER A 204 -0.29 3.52 17.08
N GLN A 205 0.81 4.28 17.06
CA GLN A 205 1.63 4.54 18.25
C GLN A 205 1.20 5.80 19.00
N SER A 206 0.70 6.80 18.29
CA SER A 206 0.17 8.02 18.90
C SER A 206 -1.17 7.81 19.63
N ILE A 207 -1.78 6.63 19.53
CA ILE A 207 -3.05 6.27 20.18
C ILE A 207 -2.85 5.73 21.62
N LEU A 208 -1.62 5.39 22.04
CA LEU A 208 -1.40 4.62 23.28
C LEU A 208 -0.85 5.39 24.49
N GLU A 209 -0.52 6.68 24.38
CA GLU A 209 -0.15 7.49 25.56
C GLU A 209 -1.16 8.63 25.79
N ASN A 210 -1.88 8.53 26.92
CA ASN A 210 -2.68 9.58 27.60
C ASN A 210 -4.20 9.64 27.39
N GLY A 211 -4.89 8.61 26.89
CA GLY A 211 -6.37 8.55 26.96
C GLY A 211 -7.12 9.72 26.29
N LEU A 212 -6.39 10.53 25.52
CA LEU A 212 -6.91 11.67 24.80
C LEU A 212 -7.07 11.23 23.36
N TYR A 213 -8.31 11.09 22.93
CA TYR A 213 -8.67 10.97 21.52
C TYR A 213 -8.22 12.24 20.82
N LEU A 214 -6.95 12.34 20.42
CA LEU A 214 -6.57 13.27 19.38
C LEU A 214 -7.45 12.90 18.18
N PRO A 215 -8.18 13.85 17.57
CA PRO A 215 -8.86 13.59 16.33
C PRO A 215 -7.76 13.42 15.26
N LEU A 216 -7.22 12.21 15.18
CA LEU A 216 -6.14 11.83 14.30
C LEU A 216 -6.61 11.85 12.84
N LEU A 217 -7.93 11.67 12.62
CA LEU A 217 -8.56 11.79 11.31
C LEU A 217 -8.29 13.17 10.66
N PRO A 218 -8.61 14.33 11.26
CA PRO A 218 -8.31 15.63 10.66
C PRO A 218 -6.83 15.89 10.38
N ALA A 219 -5.91 15.32 11.18
CA ALA A 219 -4.48 15.49 10.96
C ALA A 219 -3.92 14.53 9.89
N ALA A 220 -4.47 13.32 9.77
CA ALA A 220 -4.07 12.31 8.80
C ALA A 220 -4.70 12.55 7.41
N LEU A 221 -5.89 13.15 7.34
CA LEU A 221 -6.61 13.39 6.08
C LEU A 221 -5.79 14.21 5.07
N PRO A 222 -5.21 15.38 5.41
CA PRO A 222 -4.41 16.14 4.46
C PRO A 222 -3.18 15.35 3.96
N PHE A 223 -2.57 14.54 4.82
CA PHE A 223 -1.47 13.66 4.42
C PHE A 223 -1.93 12.59 3.44
N LEU A 224 -3.05 11.90 3.74
CA LEU A 224 -3.64 10.89 2.86
C LEU A 224 -3.98 11.48 1.48
N PHE A 225 -4.59 12.65 1.42
CA PHE A 225 -4.84 13.30 0.12
C PHE A 225 -3.55 13.71 -0.59
N GLY A 226 -2.53 14.15 0.15
CA GLY A 226 -1.18 14.39 -0.37
C GLY A 226 -0.57 13.16 -1.04
N THR A 227 -0.78 11.96 -0.48
CA THR A 227 -0.24 10.73 -1.08
C THR A 227 -0.73 10.49 -2.51
N ASN A 228 -1.99 10.82 -2.81
CA ASN A 228 -2.53 10.69 -4.17
C ASN A 228 -1.88 11.69 -5.15
N LEU A 229 -1.54 12.89 -4.69
CA LEU A 229 -0.79 13.85 -5.50
C LEU A 229 0.63 13.34 -5.80
N GLY A 230 1.28 12.69 -4.83
CA GLY A 230 2.60 12.09 -5.03
C GLY A 230 2.61 11.00 -6.12
N VAL A 231 1.53 10.20 -6.21
CA VAL A 231 1.40 9.17 -7.27
C VAL A 231 1.39 9.78 -8.67
N CYS A 232 0.79 10.97 -8.84
CA CYS A 232 0.79 11.67 -10.12
C CYS A 232 2.22 12.06 -10.55
N ALA A 233 3.07 12.47 -9.61
CA ALA A 233 4.47 12.78 -9.88
C ALA A 233 5.27 11.51 -10.22
N THR A 234 5.01 10.39 -9.54
CA THR A 234 5.68 9.11 -9.86
C THR A 234 5.27 8.56 -11.23
N ALA A 235 4.08 8.88 -11.72
CA ALA A 235 3.64 8.48 -13.07
C ALA A 235 4.39 9.20 -14.21
N THR A 236 5.14 10.26 -13.90
CA THR A 236 5.99 10.99 -14.87
C THR A 236 7.44 10.51 -14.92
N LEU A 237 7.84 9.62 -14.01
CA LEU A 237 9.15 8.96 -13.94
C LEU A 237 9.10 7.62 -14.68
#